data_AF-F2L1X8-F1
#
_entry.id   AF-F2L1X8-F1
#
_cell.length_a   1.000
_cell.length_b   1.000
_cell.length_c   1.000
_cell.angle_alpha   90.00
_cell.angle_beta   90.00
_cell.angle_gamma   90.00
#
_symmetry.space_group_name_H-M   'P 1'
#
loop_
_entity.id
_entity.type
_entity.pdbx_description
1 polymer ?
#
loop_
_entity_poly.entity_id
_entity_poly.type
_entity_poly.pdbx_seq_one_letter_code
_entity_poly.pdbx_strand_id
1 'polypeptide(L)'
;MLGEIYAWLEAEMNAKLLAKPPAPSYAELVNRLNEELRRTALPPALEEGIRIQLARALASIIELRVRKIAAELYQGREPRDLTAEEERLWGSLKRVLEMPAKASGRYEIVVFLDKFPIISTSDFKQIGPFNKGDLAKIPTEDARELEAKGVVRRFKLT
;
A
#
# COMPACT_ATOMS: atom_id res chain seq x y z
N MET A 1 19.81 -26.28 -4.26
CA MET A 1 19.05 -25.04 -3.97
C MET A 1 19.26 -23.93 -4.99
N LEU A 2 20.46 -23.74 -5.54
CA LEU A 2 20.75 -22.61 -6.46
C LEU A 2 19.75 -22.53 -7.63
N GLY A 3 19.49 -23.66 -8.29
CA GLY A 3 18.52 -23.73 -9.40
C GLY A 3 17.08 -23.40 -8.99
N GLU A 4 16.68 -23.71 -7.76
CA GLU A 4 15.33 -23.38 -7.26
C GLU A 4 15.15 -21.87 -7.08
N ILE A 5 16.19 -21.15 -6.68
CA ILE A 5 16.14 -19.70 -6.50
C ILE A 5 16.06 -19.00 -7.87
N TYR A 6 16.79 -19.49 -8.87
CA TYR A 6 16.67 -18.97 -10.23
C TYR A 6 15.32 -19.31 -10.87
N ALA A 7 14.81 -20.53 -10.68
CA ALA A 7 13.47 -20.90 -11.13
C ALA A 7 12.39 -20.05 -10.45
N TRP A 8 12.55 -19.74 -9.16
CA TRP A 8 11.65 -18.83 -8.45
C TRP A 8 11.73 -17.40 -8.97
N LEU A 9 12.94 -16.88 -9.23
CA LEU A 9 13.13 -15.56 -9.85
C LEU A 9 12.43 -15.50 -11.21
N GLU A 10 12.60 -16.50 -12.06
CA GLU A 10 11.96 -16.57 -13.36
C GLU A 10 10.43 -16.62 -13.24
N ALA A 11 9.91 -17.45 -12.33
CA ALA A 11 8.48 -17.49 -12.03
C ALA A 11 7.96 -16.13 -11.53
N GLU A 12 8.72 -15.45 -10.68
CA GLU A 12 8.37 -14.14 -10.14
C GLU A 12 8.41 -13.05 -11.22
N MET A 13 9.31 -13.12 -12.20
CA MET A 13 9.35 -12.20 -13.33
C MET A 13 8.15 -12.37 -14.27
N ASN A 14 7.73 -13.62 -14.50
CA ASN A 14 6.73 -13.95 -15.51
C ASN A 14 5.29 -13.95 -14.98
N ALA A 15 5.10 -14.20 -13.67
CA ALA A 15 3.76 -14.22 -13.07
C ALA A 15 3.27 -12.80 -12.72
N LYS A 16 1.97 -12.54 -12.93
CA LYS A 16 1.33 -11.30 -12.45
C LYS A 16 1.14 -11.31 -10.93
N LEU A 17 0.85 -12.49 -10.38
CA LEU A 17 0.71 -12.73 -8.94
C LEU A 17 2.05 -13.21 -8.35
N LEU A 18 2.10 -13.27 -7.02
CA LEU A 18 3.25 -13.79 -6.29
C LEU A 18 3.44 -15.29 -6.59
N ALA A 19 4.67 -15.69 -6.89
CA ALA A 19 4.99 -17.10 -7.05
C ALA A 19 5.20 -17.76 -5.67
N LYS A 20 4.92 -19.05 -5.56
CA LYS A 20 5.13 -19.80 -4.31
C LYS A 20 6.61 -19.85 -3.95
N PRO A 21 7.01 -19.38 -2.75
CA PRO A 21 8.41 -19.39 -2.36
C PRO A 21 8.91 -20.82 -2.09
N PRO A 22 10.17 -21.13 -2.42
CA PRO A 22 10.77 -22.45 -2.22
C PRO A 22 11.03 -22.81 -0.75
N ALA A 23 10.99 -21.82 0.15
CA ALA A 23 11.04 -22.02 1.59
C ALA A 23 10.11 -21.01 2.29
N PRO A 24 9.71 -21.26 3.55
CA PRO A 24 8.79 -20.36 4.27
C PRO A 24 9.43 -19.03 4.66
N SER A 25 10.77 -18.91 4.65
CA SER A 25 11.47 -17.67 5.00
C SER A 25 12.72 -17.46 4.16
N TYR A 26 13.11 -16.19 3.98
CA TYR A 26 14.38 -15.84 3.32
C TYR A 26 15.58 -16.34 4.13
N ALA A 27 15.50 -16.25 5.46
CA ALA A 27 16.54 -16.77 6.35
C ALA A 27 16.76 -18.28 6.15
N GLU A 28 15.69 -19.05 6.01
CA GLU A 28 15.79 -20.49 5.75
C GLU A 28 16.42 -20.80 4.38
N LEU A 29 16.09 -20.03 3.34
CA LEU A 29 16.75 -20.18 2.03
C LEU A 29 18.26 -19.98 2.13
N VAL A 30 18.69 -18.92 2.81
CA VAL A 30 20.11 -18.63 3.02
C VAL A 30 20.78 -19.73 3.82
N ASN A 31 20.15 -20.23 4.87
CA ASN A 31 20.70 -21.32 5.69
C ASN A 31 20.85 -22.61 4.89
N ARG A 32 19.83 -23.01 4.12
CA ARG A 32 19.88 -24.21 3.26
C ARG A 32 20.99 -24.10 2.22
N LEU A 33 21.18 -22.93 1.61
CA LEU A 33 22.29 -22.73 0.68
C LEU A 33 23.65 -22.81 1.38
N ASN A 34 23.80 -22.16 2.53
CA ASN A 34 25.06 -22.20 3.26
C ASN A 34 25.48 -23.63 3.62
N GLU A 35 24.52 -24.47 3.99
CA GLU A 35 24.74 -25.90 4.22
C GLU A 35 25.13 -26.66 2.94
N GLU A 36 24.50 -26.36 1.80
CA GLU A 36 24.84 -26.96 0.50
C GLU A 36 26.25 -26.57 0.03
N LEU A 37 26.62 -25.29 0.18
CA LEU A 37 27.95 -24.79 -0.14
C LEU A 37 29.02 -25.42 0.75
N ARG A 38 28.77 -25.57 2.07
CA ARG A 38 29.70 -26.25 2.99
C ARG A 38 29.95 -27.72 2.62
N ARG A 39 28.94 -28.41 2.12
CA ARG A 39 29.04 -29.81 1.68
C ARG A 39 29.79 -29.96 0.36
N THR A 40 29.81 -28.91 -0.45
CA THR A 40 30.44 -28.91 -1.75
C THR A 40 31.85 -28.34 -1.59
N ALA A 41 32.89 -29.15 -1.74
CA ALA A 41 34.27 -28.66 -1.67
C ALA A 41 34.59 -27.78 -2.89
N LEU A 42 34.27 -26.49 -2.80
CA LEU A 42 34.49 -25.50 -3.85
C LEU A 42 35.75 -24.67 -3.56
N PRO A 43 36.48 -24.22 -4.59
CA PRO A 43 37.52 -23.21 -4.42
C PRO A 43 36.93 -21.92 -3.82
N PRO A 44 37.64 -21.23 -2.90
CA PRO A 44 37.11 -20.05 -2.21
C PRO A 44 36.60 -18.94 -3.14
N ALA A 45 37.29 -18.70 -4.26
CA ALA A 45 36.88 -17.69 -5.24
C ALA A 45 35.54 -18.04 -5.93
N LEU A 46 35.27 -19.33 -6.14
CA LEU A 46 34.02 -19.77 -6.76
C LEU A 46 32.86 -19.71 -5.75
N GLU A 47 33.11 -20.09 -4.50
CA GLU A 47 32.12 -19.95 -3.43
C GLU A 47 31.69 -18.48 -3.27
N GLU A 48 32.64 -17.56 -3.23
CA GLU A 48 32.36 -16.12 -3.13
C GLU A 48 31.56 -15.61 -4.33
N GLY A 49 31.95 -16.02 -5.55
CA GLY A 49 31.21 -15.67 -6.76
C GLY A 49 29.75 -16.12 -6.72
N ILE A 50 29.50 -17.35 -6.25
CA ILE A 50 28.14 -17.90 -6.09
C ILE A 50 27.35 -17.11 -5.04
N ARG A 51 27.97 -16.79 -3.89
CA ARG A 51 27.33 -16.00 -2.83
C ARG A 51 26.87 -14.62 -3.33
N ILE A 52 27.73 -13.93 -4.10
CA ILE A 52 27.41 -12.62 -4.67
C ILE A 52 26.26 -12.73 -5.68
N GLN A 53 26.29 -13.73 -6.57
CA GLN A 53 25.23 -13.94 -7.55
C GLN A 53 23.89 -14.24 -6.88
N LEU A 54 23.91 -15.06 -5.82
CA LEU A 54 22.72 -15.36 -5.05
C LEU A 54 22.16 -14.12 -4.36
N ALA A 55 23.01 -13.36 -3.68
CA ALA A 55 22.58 -12.15 -2.98
C ALA A 55 21.87 -11.19 -3.95
N ARG A 56 22.38 -11.06 -5.17
CA ARG A 56 21.74 -10.28 -6.25
C ARG A 56 20.40 -10.88 -6.68
N ALA A 57 20.34 -12.19 -6.92
CA ALA A 57 19.10 -12.85 -7.31
C ALA A 57 18.01 -12.69 -6.24
N LEU A 58 18.32 -12.94 -4.97
CA LEU A 58 17.38 -12.75 -3.87
C LEU A 58 16.95 -11.28 -3.71
N ALA A 59 17.86 -10.33 -3.87
CA ALA A 59 17.51 -8.91 -3.84
C ALA A 59 16.52 -8.55 -4.96
N SER A 60 16.73 -9.04 -6.17
CA SER A 60 15.78 -8.86 -7.28
C SER A 60 14.42 -9.50 -7.01
N ILE A 61 14.38 -10.69 -6.42
CA ILE A 61 13.13 -11.35 -6.02
C ILE A 61 12.39 -10.48 -5.00
N ILE A 62 13.07 -10.03 -3.94
CA ILE A 62 12.47 -9.18 -2.90
C ILE A 62 11.90 -7.91 -3.52
N GLU A 63 12.62 -7.25 -4.42
CA GLU A 63 12.17 -6.03 -5.08
C GLU A 63 10.90 -6.25 -5.91
N LEU A 64 10.84 -7.33 -6.69
CA LEU A 64 9.66 -7.70 -7.46
C LEU A 64 8.46 -7.98 -6.56
N ARG A 65 8.69 -8.76 -5.50
CA ARG A 65 7.63 -9.19 -4.58
C ARG A 65 7.08 -8.03 -3.77
N VAL A 66 7.93 -7.13 -3.26
CA VAL A 66 7.47 -5.89 -2.59
C VAL A 66 6.52 -5.10 -3.48
N ARG A 67 6.85 -4.93 -4.77
CA ARG A 67 5.98 -4.22 -5.73
C ARG A 67 4.66 -4.94 -5.93
N LYS A 68 4.65 -6.27 -6.08
CA LYS A 68 3.43 -7.06 -6.25
C LYS A 68 2.54 -7.06 -5.01
N ILE A 69 3.13 -7.25 -3.83
CA ILE A 69 2.40 -7.24 -2.57
C ILE A 69 1.72 -5.88 -2.36
N ALA A 70 2.45 -4.78 -2.56
CA ALA A 70 1.88 -3.45 -2.51
C ALA A 70 0.72 -3.31 -3.50
N ALA A 71 0.89 -3.75 -4.74
CA ALA A 71 -0.17 -3.68 -5.76
C ALA A 71 -1.43 -4.49 -5.41
N GLU A 72 -1.29 -5.66 -4.77
CA GLU A 72 -2.43 -6.43 -4.28
C GLU A 72 -3.15 -5.71 -3.13
N LEU A 73 -2.39 -5.20 -2.16
CA LEU A 73 -2.94 -4.45 -1.03
C LEU A 73 -3.66 -3.18 -1.47
N TYR A 74 -3.11 -2.41 -2.42
CA TYR A 74 -3.78 -1.22 -2.98
C TYR A 74 -5.11 -1.53 -3.66
N GLN A 75 -5.28 -2.77 -4.15
CA GLN A 75 -6.52 -3.22 -4.77
C GLN A 75 -7.49 -3.84 -3.75
N GLY A 76 -7.17 -3.78 -2.45
CA GLY A 76 -7.97 -4.39 -1.38
C GLY A 76 -7.93 -5.92 -1.40
N ARG A 77 -6.93 -6.51 -2.08
CA ARG A 77 -6.74 -7.97 -2.13
C ARG A 77 -5.73 -8.38 -1.07
N GLU A 78 -5.91 -9.59 -0.55
CA GLU A 78 -4.99 -10.18 0.41
C GLU A 78 -3.91 -10.96 -0.35
N PRO A 79 -2.63 -10.55 -0.25
CA PRO A 79 -1.54 -11.24 -0.92
C PRO A 79 -1.40 -12.67 -0.40
N ARG A 80 -1.06 -13.60 -1.27
CA ARG A 80 -0.81 -15.01 -0.93
C ARG A 80 0.63 -15.39 -1.19
N ASP A 81 1.02 -16.55 -0.66
CA ASP A 81 2.36 -17.12 -0.86
C ASP A 81 3.48 -16.21 -0.32
N LEU A 82 3.22 -15.51 0.78
CA LEU A 82 4.19 -14.66 1.44
C LEU A 82 5.24 -15.50 2.19
N THR A 83 6.47 -14.98 2.25
CA THR A 83 7.46 -15.46 3.21
C THR A 83 7.15 -14.92 4.62
N ALA A 84 7.70 -15.54 5.65
CA ALA A 84 7.51 -15.11 7.03
C ALA A 84 7.99 -13.67 7.28
N GLU A 85 9.06 -13.23 6.62
CA GLU A 85 9.54 -11.86 6.70
C GLU A 85 8.59 -10.87 6.02
N GLU A 86 8.02 -11.25 4.88
CA GLU A 86 7.02 -10.43 4.16
C GLU A 86 5.74 -10.27 4.98
N GLU A 87 5.23 -11.36 5.57
CA GLU A 87 4.06 -11.35 6.43
C GLU A 87 4.24 -10.37 7.61
N ARG A 88 5.42 -10.40 8.26
CA ARG A 88 5.73 -9.49 9.37
C ARG A 88 5.83 -8.03 8.92
N LEU A 89 6.51 -7.77 7.80
CA LEU A 89 6.66 -6.43 7.25
C LEU A 89 5.30 -5.84 6.89
N TRP A 90 4.50 -6.56 6.10
CA TRP A 90 3.23 -6.07 5.62
C TRP A 90 2.14 -6.08 6.68
N GLY A 91 2.15 -7.03 7.61
CA GLY A 91 1.29 -6.98 8.81
C GLY A 91 1.51 -5.71 9.62
N SER A 92 2.76 -5.23 9.69
CA SER A 92 3.10 -3.97 10.36
C SER A 92 2.65 -2.74 9.55
N LEU A 93 2.77 -2.79 8.22
CA LEU A 93 2.38 -1.71 7.31
C LEU A 93 0.88 -1.66 6.99
N LYS A 94 0.14 -2.77 7.19
CA LYS A 94 -1.31 -2.85 6.93
C LYS A 94 -2.06 -1.77 7.69
N ARG A 95 -1.65 -1.46 8.92
CA ARG A 95 -2.19 -0.35 9.72
C ARG A 95 -2.04 1.02 9.06
N VAL A 96 -1.00 1.24 8.25
CA VAL A 96 -0.78 2.48 7.49
C VAL A 96 -1.74 2.54 6.30
N LEU A 97 -1.96 1.41 5.62
CA LEU A 97 -2.90 1.32 4.50
C LEU A 97 -4.37 1.37 4.95
N GLU A 98 -4.64 0.87 6.15
CA GLU A 98 -5.93 0.93 6.84
C GLU A 98 -6.09 2.19 7.70
N MET A 99 -5.09 3.09 7.70
CA MET A 99 -5.32 4.43 8.26
C MET A 99 -6.58 4.94 7.60
N PRO A 100 -7.58 5.41 8.38
CA PRO A 100 -8.78 5.94 7.79
C PRO A 100 -8.32 7.02 6.82
N ALA A 101 -8.42 6.74 5.52
CA ALA A 101 -8.53 7.79 4.53
C ALA A 101 -9.65 8.62 5.10
N LYS A 102 -9.34 9.83 5.60
CA LYS A 102 -10.32 10.79 6.11
C LYS A 102 -11.51 10.61 5.20
N ALA A 103 -12.61 10.07 5.76
CA ALA A 103 -13.72 9.58 4.98
C ALA A 103 -13.90 10.59 3.85
N SER A 104 -13.80 10.16 2.58
CA SER A 104 -14.18 11.02 1.48
C SER A 104 -15.63 11.36 1.75
N GLY A 105 -15.82 12.42 2.53
CA GLY A 105 -17.08 12.74 3.14
C GLY A 105 -18.01 12.88 1.97
N ARG A 106 -19.17 12.23 2.02
CA ARG A 106 -20.19 12.50 1.01
C ARG A 106 -20.28 14.02 0.93
N TYR A 107 -20.08 14.58 -0.25
CA TYR A 107 -20.17 16.03 -0.40
C TYR A 107 -21.64 16.35 -0.62
N GLU A 108 -22.15 17.35 0.10
CA GLU A 108 -23.49 17.88 -0.11
C GLU A 108 -23.38 19.24 -0.80
N ILE A 109 -24.35 19.54 -1.66
CA ILE A 109 -24.52 20.88 -2.21
C ILE A 109 -25.35 21.66 -1.20
N VAL A 110 -24.87 22.82 -0.78
CA VAL A 110 -25.56 23.72 0.13
C VAL A 110 -25.74 25.08 -0.52
N VAL A 111 -26.79 25.80 -0.13
CA VAL A 111 -26.98 27.21 -0.48
C VAL A 111 -26.79 28.08 0.76
N PHE A 112 -26.00 29.14 0.66
CA PHE A 112 -25.78 30.10 1.75
C PHE A 112 -26.99 31.03 1.89
N LEU A 113 -27.48 31.20 3.12
CA LEU A 113 -28.68 31.99 3.41
C LEU A 113 -28.37 33.47 3.67
N ASP A 114 -27.11 33.80 3.97
CA ASP A 114 -26.60 35.16 4.14
C ASP A 114 -25.11 35.23 3.75
N LYS A 115 -24.51 36.43 3.78
CA LYS A 115 -23.08 36.63 3.57
C LYS A 115 -22.27 35.89 4.64
N PHE A 116 -21.29 35.11 4.21
CA PHE A 116 -20.46 34.30 5.10
C PHE A 116 -18.98 34.41 4.76
N PRO A 117 -18.08 34.51 5.75
CA PRO A 117 -16.64 34.62 5.50
C PRO A 117 -16.04 33.34 4.90
N ILE A 118 -14.75 33.41 4.58
CA ILE A 118 -13.95 32.23 4.22
C ILE A 118 -14.01 31.22 5.37
N ILE A 119 -14.22 29.94 5.03
CA ILE A 119 -14.20 28.82 5.98
C ILE A 119 -13.10 27.84 5.64
N SER A 120 -12.56 27.19 6.69
CA SER A 120 -11.72 26.00 6.57
C SER A 120 -12.61 24.77 6.78
N THR A 121 -12.78 23.97 5.75
CA THR A 121 -13.58 22.73 5.79
C THR A 121 -12.87 21.60 6.52
N SER A 122 -13.60 20.53 6.84
CA SER A 122 -13.07 19.31 7.46
C SER A 122 -12.00 18.59 6.61
N ASP A 123 -11.96 18.86 5.30
CA ASP A 123 -10.89 18.42 4.38
C ASP A 123 -9.73 19.43 4.25
N PHE A 124 -9.65 20.40 5.16
CA PHE A 124 -8.61 21.44 5.23
C PHE A 124 -8.52 22.34 4.00
N LYS A 125 -9.62 22.51 3.24
CA LYS A 125 -9.69 23.48 2.15
C LYS A 125 -10.27 24.79 2.65
N GLN A 126 -9.68 25.90 2.20
CA GLN A 126 -10.27 27.23 2.41
C GLN A 126 -11.19 27.55 1.24
N ILE A 127 -12.44 27.87 1.52
CA ILE A 127 -13.46 28.19 0.52
C ILE A 127 -14.28 29.42 0.93
N GLY A 128 -14.78 30.15 -0.06
CA GLY A 128 -15.49 31.42 0.12
C GLY A 128 -14.63 32.65 -0.23
N PRO A 129 -15.02 33.86 0.17
CA PRO A 129 -16.24 34.20 0.92
C PRO A 129 -17.51 33.96 0.10
N PHE A 130 -18.66 33.82 0.77
CA PHE A 130 -19.96 33.53 0.17
C PHE A 130 -20.93 34.68 0.38
N ASN A 131 -21.83 34.89 -0.58
CA ASN A 131 -22.98 35.76 -0.49
C ASN A 131 -24.28 34.95 -0.37
N LYS A 132 -25.37 35.63 -0.02
CA LYS A 132 -26.72 35.04 0.03
C LYS A 132 -27.09 34.46 -1.35
N GLY A 133 -27.43 33.18 -1.38
CA GLY A 133 -27.80 32.44 -2.57
C GLY A 133 -26.66 31.67 -3.23
N ASP A 134 -25.41 31.85 -2.79
CA ASP A 134 -24.28 31.12 -3.36
C ASP A 134 -24.38 29.63 -3.05
N LEU A 135 -24.07 28.80 -4.05
CA LEU A 135 -24.00 27.35 -3.91
C LEU A 135 -22.56 26.91 -3.68
N ALA A 136 -22.37 25.98 -2.74
CA ALA A 136 -21.08 25.37 -2.48
C ALA A 136 -21.22 23.86 -2.31
N LYS A 137 -20.19 23.12 -2.77
CA LYS A 137 -20.04 21.69 -2.52
C LYS A 137 -19.08 21.50 -1.36
N ILE A 138 -19.59 21.04 -0.21
CA ILE A 138 -18.81 20.90 1.03
C ILE A 138 -19.00 19.50 1.65
N PRO A 139 -18.08 19.03 2.51
CA PRO A 139 -18.25 17.78 3.23
C PRO A 139 -19.56 17.73 4.02
N THR A 140 -20.22 16.55 4.09
CA THR A 140 -21.51 16.36 4.80
C THR A 140 -21.47 16.86 6.25
N GLU A 141 -20.37 16.64 6.97
CA GLU A 141 -20.24 17.08 8.36
C GLU A 141 -20.32 18.60 8.47
N ASP A 142 -19.55 19.31 7.64
CA ASP A 142 -19.57 20.78 7.57
C ASP A 142 -20.95 21.29 7.14
N ALA A 143 -21.61 20.62 6.17
CA ALA A 143 -22.95 20.95 5.72
C ALA A 143 -24.00 20.84 6.84
N ARG A 144 -23.95 19.78 7.64
CA ARG A 144 -24.84 19.58 8.79
C ARG A 144 -24.61 20.61 9.87
N GLU A 145 -23.35 20.92 10.17
CA GLU A 145 -23.01 21.92 11.18
C GLU A 145 -23.48 23.31 10.78
N LEU A 146 -23.22 23.72 9.54
CA LEU A 146 -23.66 25.02 9.02
C LEU A 146 -25.18 25.11 8.89
N GLU A 147 -25.87 24.03 8.55
CA GLU A 147 -27.33 23.99 8.52
C GLU A 147 -27.93 24.08 9.93
N ALA A 148 -27.34 23.39 10.91
CA ALA A 148 -27.76 23.47 12.31
C ALA A 148 -27.57 24.89 12.89
N LYS A 149 -26.57 25.63 12.40
CA LYS A 149 -26.32 27.05 12.72
C LYS A 149 -27.21 28.01 11.92
N GLY A 150 -28.05 27.52 11.02
CA GLY A 150 -28.92 28.34 10.17
C GLY A 150 -28.18 29.17 9.11
N VAL A 151 -26.92 28.81 8.80
CA VAL A 151 -26.08 29.54 7.83
C VAL A 151 -26.37 29.08 6.40
N VAL A 152 -26.61 27.77 6.22
CA VAL A 152 -26.85 27.17 4.91
C VAL A 152 -28.11 26.32 4.91
N ARG A 153 -28.63 26.01 3.72
CA ARG A 153 -29.67 24.98 3.52
C ARG A 153 -29.14 23.92 2.56
N ARG A 154 -29.29 22.64 2.91
CA ARG A 154 -28.88 21.53 2.04
C ARG A 154 -29.81 21.38 0.82
N PHE A 155 -29.22 21.20 -0.34
CA PHE A 155 -29.93 20.98 -1.60
C PHE A 155 -30.05 19.47 -1.85
N LYS A 156 -31.28 18.94 -1.84
CA LYS A 156 -31.57 17.54 -2.22
C LYS A 156 -32.23 17.58 -3.59
N LEU A 157 -31.58 16.96 -4.59
CA LEU A 157 -32.26 16.62 -5.84
C LEU A 157 -33.20 15.45 -5.51
N THR A 158 -34.50 15.72 -5.56
CA THR A 158 -35.55 14.70 -5.47
C THR A 158 -35.71 13.99 -6.81
#